data_AF-A0A4Q6B6Z0-F1
#
_entry.id   AF-A0A4Q6B6Z0-F1
#
_cell.length_a   1.000
_cell.length_b   1.000
_cell.length_c   1.000
_cell.angle_alpha   90.00
_cell.angle_beta   90.00
_cell.angle_gamma   90.00
#
_symmetry.space_group_name_H-M   'P 1'
#
loop_
_entity.id
_entity.type
_entity.pdbx_description
1 polymer ?
#
loop_
_entity_poly.entity_id
_entity_poly.type
_entity_poly.pdbx_seq_one_letter_code
_entity_poly.pdbx_strand_id
1 'polypeptide(L)'
;MDFVPEIVDGAVVLNAVDVCSIGNDCRQCTELSVGIHNWLVAHQMKYLILDFQDEKEVCVTILTEILQLRKRLRFPFLFCGMMESPRKFLLSYAYNDYPFFPVPEDAVAFLKAKEPQSLTGDLGTIKIGEPIPCTRSRNYRTEEVDVEAEEPDAES
;
A
#
# COMPACT_ATOMS: atom_id res chain seq x y z
N MET A 1 1.72 -9.48 -5.41
CA MET A 1 0.79 -8.51 -4.83
C MET A 1 1.57 -7.23 -4.64
N ASP A 2 1.30 -6.27 -5.50
CA ASP A 2 2.24 -5.19 -5.72
C ASP A 2 1.49 -3.88 -5.93
N PHE A 3 2.20 -2.79 -5.67
CA PHE A 3 1.79 -1.46 -6.08
C PHE A 3 2.83 -0.95 -7.07
N VAL A 4 2.39 -0.67 -8.29
CA VAL A 4 3.26 -0.21 -9.38
C VAL A 4 3.01 1.29 -9.58
N PRO A 5 4.05 2.14 -9.44
CA PRO A 5 3.92 3.56 -9.65
C PRO A 5 3.79 3.88 -11.14
N GLU A 6 2.92 4.82 -11.44
CA GLU A 6 2.70 5.45 -12.74
C GLU A 6 2.61 6.97 -12.58
N ILE A 7 3.01 7.73 -13.60
CA ILE A 7 2.81 9.18 -13.61
C ILE A 7 1.57 9.51 -14.45
N VAL A 8 0.54 10.01 -13.79
CA VAL A 8 -0.68 10.52 -14.42
C VAL A 8 -0.75 12.03 -14.19
N ASP A 9 -0.74 12.80 -15.28
CA ASP A 9 -0.84 14.26 -15.25
C ASP A 9 0.13 14.95 -14.26
N GLY A 10 1.35 14.43 -14.12
CA GLY A 10 2.37 15.01 -13.23
C GLY A 10 2.14 14.71 -11.74
N ALA A 11 1.39 13.65 -11.43
CA ALA A 11 1.30 13.06 -10.09
C ALA A 11 1.57 11.55 -10.16
N VAL A 12 2.07 10.97 -9.07
CA VAL A 12 2.28 9.53 -8.96
C VAL A 12 1.00 8.87 -8.49
N VAL A 13 0.59 7.86 -9.23
CA VAL A 13 -0.51 6.95 -8.90
C VAL A 13 0.12 5.59 -8.66
N LEU A 14 -0.26 4.92 -7.57
CA LEU A 14 0.12 3.53 -7.33
C LEU A 14 -1.02 2.62 -7.78
N ASN A 15 -0.78 1.89 -8.86
CA ASN A 15 -1.71 0.90 -9.39
C ASN A 15 -1.58 -0.39 -8.59
N ALA A 16 -2.68 -0.86 -8.03
CA ALA A 16 -2.78 -2.17 -7.42
C ALA A 16 -2.67 -3.25 -8.51
N VAL A 17 -1.78 -4.24 -8.30
CA VAL A 17 -1.59 -5.37 -9.22
C VAL A 17 -1.56 -6.68 -8.45
N ASP A 18 -2.49 -7.57 -8.81
CA ASP A 18 -2.71 -8.87 -8.19
C ASP A 18 -2.73 -8.76 -6.66
N VAL A 19 -3.47 -7.76 -6.14
CA VAL A 19 -3.55 -7.57 -4.69
C VAL A 19 -4.36 -8.70 -4.05
N CYS A 20 -4.03 -9.00 -2.80
CA CYS A 20 -4.72 -10.04 -2.05
C CYS A 20 -6.23 -9.78 -2.04
N SER A 21 -7.02 -10.79 -2.41
CA SER A 21 -8.50 -10.77 -2.41
C SER A 21 -9.10 -11.59 -1.26
N ILE A 22 -8.33 -12.49 -0.65
CA ILE A 22 -8.81 -13.47 0.33
C ILE A 22 -8.04 -13.28 1.64
N GLY A 23 -8.72 -12.80 2.69
CA GLY A 23 -8.20 -12.94 4.05
C GLY A 23 -8.67 -11.89 5.06
N ASN A 24 -8.94 -12.38 6.28
CA ASN A 24 -8.82 -11.60 7.50
C ASN A 24 -7.45 -11.93 8.11
N ASP A 25 -6.72 -10.93 8.63
CA ASP A 25 -5.40 -11.11 9.24
C ASP A 25 -4.28 -11.56 8.28
N CYS A 26 -4.18 -10.85 7.14
CA CYS A 26 -3.15 -11.13 6.13
C CYS A 26 -1.83 -10.41 6.42
N ARG A 27 -0.83 -11.16 6.91
CA ARG A 27 0.53 -10.64 7.17
C ARG A 27 1.16 -9.94 5.95
N GLN A 28 0.96 -10.48 4.74
CA GLN A 28 1.52 -9.88 3.52
C GLN A 28 0.92 -8.50 3.24
N CYS A 29 -0.38 -8.30 3.53
CA CYS A 29 -1.02 -6.99 3.44
C CYS A 29 -0.44 -5.99 4.44
N THR A 30 -0.12 -6.42 5.66
CA THR A 30 0.56 -5.55 6.65
C THR A 30 1.98 -5.21 6.21
N GLU A 31 2.74 -6.16 5.65
CA GLU A 31 4.09 -5.88 5.13
C GLU A 31 4.04 -4.93 3.92
N LEU A 32 3.03 -5.07 3.05
CA LEU A 32 2.79 -4.18 1.92
C LEU A 32 2.50 -2.74 2.37
N SER A 33 1.70 -2.54 3.40
CA SER A 33 1.40 -1.19 3.93
C SER A 33 2.65 -0.49 4.49
N VAL A 34 3.53 -1.25 5.14
CA VAL A 34 4.85 -0.77 5.59
C VAL A 34 5.74 -0.41 4.40
N GLY A 35 5.70 -1.22 3.33
CA GLY A 35 6.37 -0.92 2.06
C GLY A 35 5.93 0.43 1.48
N ILE A 36 4.63 0.67 1.37
CA ILE A 36 4.05 1.94 0.92
C ILE A 36 4.54 3.10 1.79
N HIS A 37 4.46 2.96 3.12
CA HIS A 37 4.95 3.98 4.05
C HIS A 37 6.42 4.35 3.80
N ASN A 38 7.29 3.34 3.74
CA ASN A 38 8.72 3.57 3.56
C ASN A 38 9.03 4.18 2.21
N TRP A 39 8.31 3.75 1.17
CA TRP A 39 8.43 4.31 -0.16
C TRP A 39 8.02 5.79 -0.22
N LEU A 40 6.89 6.15 0.40
CA LEU A 40 6.43 7.54 0.51
C LEU A 40 7.47 8.42 1.21
N VAL A 41 8.02 7.94 2.33
CA VAL A 41 9.05 8.67 3.10
C VAL A 41 10.34 8.83 2.30
N ALA A 42 10.81 7.76 1.63
CA ALA A 42 12.05 7.77 0.86
C ALA A 42 12.01 8.78 -0.30
N HIS A 43 10.85 8.94 -0.94
CA HIS A 43 10.65 9.87 -2.05
C HIS A 43 10.06 11.21 -1.60
N GLN A 44 9.93 11.44 -0.29
CA GLN A 44 9.35 12.66 0.31
C GLN A 44 7.96 13.00 -0.24
N MET A 45 7.18 11.98 -0.60
CA MET A 45 5.85 12.11 -1.18
C MET A 45 4.84 12.46 -0.09
N LYS A 46 4.10 13.56 -0.29
CA LYS A 46 3.15 14.10 0.69
C LYS A 46 1.69 13.86 0.31
N TYR A 47 1.44 12.85 -0.52
CA TYR A 47 0.12 12.39 -0.92
C TYR A 47 0.22 10.92 -1.33
N LEU A 48 -0.94 10.26 -1.45
CA LEU A 48 -1.06 8.93 -2.00
C LEU A 48 -2.34 8.83 -2.84
N ILE A 49 -2.19 8.40 -4.09
CA ILE A 49 -3.31 8.03 -4.96
C ILE A 49 -3.17 6.54 -5.22
N LEU A 50 -4.17 5.75 -4.82
CA LEU A 50 -4.21 4.32 -5.06
C LEU A 50 -5.28 4.02 -6.11
N ASP A 51 -4.88 3.36 -7.19
CA ASP A 51 -5.80 2.87 -8.20
C ASP A 51 -6.04 1.37 -8.06
N PHE A 52 -7.31 0.99 -8.04
CA PHE A 52 -7.80 -0.38 -7.92
C PHE A 52 -8.61 -0.81 -9.15
N GLN A 53 -8.51 -0.11 -10.27
CA GLN A 53 -9.32 -0.36 -11.46
C GLN A 53 -9.28 -1.81 -11.96
N ASP A 54 -8.12 -2.46 -11.87
CA ASP A 54 -7.95 -3.85 -12.31
C ASP A 54 -8.33 -4.89 -11.23
N GLU A 55 -8.71 -4.43 -10.04
CA GLU A 55 -8.94 -5.27 -8.87
C GLU A 55 -10.44 -5.43 -8.55
N LYS A 56 -10.94 -6.65 -8.76
CA LYS A 56 -12.36 -6.97 -8.51
C LYS A 56 -12.71 -7.01 -7.03
N GLU A 57 -11.81 -7.58 -6.23
CA GLU A 57 -11.95 -7.75 -4.80
C GLU A 57 -10.63 -7.40 -4.13
N VAL A 58 -10.71 -6.80 -2.93
CA VAL A 58 -9.54 -6.38 -2.18
C VAL A 58 -9.68 -6.84 -0.74
N CYS A 59 -8.64 -7.45 -0.22
CA CYS A 59 -8.56 -7.94 1.15
C CYS A 59 -8.80 -6.79 2.14
N VAL A 60 -9.66 -7.04 3.11
CA VAL A 60 -10.01 -6.04 4.15
C VAL A 60 -8.81 -5.64 5.00
N THR A 61 -7.81 -6.51 5.13
CA THR A 61 -6.58 -6.24 5.87
C THR A 61 -5.79 -5.10 5.21
N ILE A 62 -5.50 -5.17 3.90
CA ILE A 62 -4.76 -4.09 3.23
C ILE A 62 -5.53 -2.77 3.25
N LEU A 63 -6.85 -2.83 3.07
CA LEU A 63 -7.70 -1.64 3.16
C LEU A 63 -7.58 -1.01 4.56
N THR A 64 -7.72 -1.81 5.61
CA THR A 64 -7.57 -1.35 7.01
C THR A 64 -6.20 -0.74 7.27
N GLU A 65 -5.14 -1.39 6.81
CA GLU A 65 -3.76 -0.92 6.96
C GLU A 65 -3.51 0.42 6.24
N ILE A 66 -4.02 0.58 5.02
CA ILE A 66 -3.98 1.87 4.30
C ILE A 66 -4.70 2.96 5.10
N LEU A 67 -5.85 2.65 5.72
CA LEU A 67 -6.57 3.60 6.54
C LEU A 67 -5.78 4.02 7.79
N GLN A 68 -5.07 3.09 8.44
CA GLN A 68 -4.20 3.41 9.57
C GLN A 68 -3.00 4.24 9.13
N LEU A 69 -2.41 3.91 7.97
CA LEU A 69 -1.31 4.66 7.40
C LEU A 69 -1.70 6.12 7.14
N ARG A 70 -2.89 6.38 6.59
CA ARG A 70 -3.41 7.74 6.41
C ARG A 70 -3.49 8.49 7.74
N LYS A 71 -4.06 7.87 8.78
CA LYS A 71 -4.20 8.49 10.11
C LYS A 71 -2.84 8.92 10.67
N ARG A 72 -1.80 8.12 10.41
CA ARG A 72 -0.43 8.39 10.84
C ARG A 72 0.24 9.50 10.05
N LEU A 73 0.13 9.49 8.71
CA LEU A 73 0.85 10.42 7.84
C LEU A 73 0.14 11.78 7.68
N ARG A 74 -1.18 11.82 7.80
CA ARG A 74 -2.01 13.03 7.59
C ARG A 74 -1.82 13.67 6.21
N PHE A 75 -1.47 12.87 5.21
CA PHE A 75 -1.42 13.27 3.81
C PHE A 75 -2.77 13.04 3.12
N PRO A 76 -3.04 13.71 1.99
CA PRO A 76 -4.16 13.37 1.12
C PRO A 76 -4.03 11.92 0.63
N PHE A 77 -5.03 11.11 0.91
CA PHE A 77 -5.15 9.73 0.46
C PHE A 77 -6.42 9.65 -0.40
N LEU A 78 -6.23 9.37 -1.68
CA LEU A 78 -7.29 9.31 -2.68
C LEU A 78 -7.36 7.88 -3.24
N PHE A 79 -8.57 7.46 -3.58
CA PHE A 79 -8.83 6.11 -4.10
C PHE A 79 -9.50 6.21 -5.46
N CYS A 80 -9.01 5.42 -6.42
CA CYS A 80 -9.48 5.38 -7.80
C CYS A 80 -9.90 3.95 -8.19
N GLY A 81 -10.74 3.82 -9.21
CA GLY A 81 -11.05 2.53 -9.84
C GLY A 81 -11.74 1.50 -8.93
N MET A 82 -12.18 1.90 -7.74
CA MET A 82 -12.59 0.94 -6.72
C MET A 82 -13.98 0.38 -6.97
N MET A 83 -14.07 -0.96 -7.02
CA MET A 83 -15.34 -1.69 -7.13
C MET A 83 -16.24 -1.49 -5.89
N GLU A 84 -17.53 -1.80 -6.05
CA GLU A 84 -18.55 -1.47 -5.04
C GLU A 84 -18.30 -2.11 -3.67
N SER A 85 -17.84 -3.38 -3.63
CA SER A 85 -17.59 -4.11 -2.38
C SER A 85 -16.47 -3.47 -1.53
N PRO A 86 -15.23 -3.30 -2.03
CA PRO A 86 -14.16 -2.64 -1.27
C PRO A 86 -14.51 -1.18 -0.93
N ARG A 87 -15.24 -0.48 -1.80
CA ARG A 87 -15.73 0.89 -1.53
C ARG A 87 -16.71 0.92 -0.35
N LYS A 88 -17.70 0.01 -0.33
CA LYS A 88 -18.65 -0.13 0.79
C LYS A 88 -17.94 -0.45 2.10
N PHE A 89 -16.95 -1.33 2.06
CA PHE A 89 -16.13 -1.63 3.23
C PHE A 89 -15.47 -0.37 3.77
N LEU A 90 -14.77 0.41 2.93
CA LEU A 90 -14.13 1.64 3.37
C LEU A 90 -15.13 2.64 3.96
N LEU A 91 -16.25 2.88 3.27
CA LEU A 91 -17.31 3.78 3.74
C LEU A 91 -17.86 3.40 5.12
N SER A 92 -17.92 2.09 5.44
CA SER A 92 -18.47 1.60 6.72
C SER A 92 -17.69 2.05 7.97
N TYR A 93 -16.42 2.44 7.83
CA TYR A 93 -15.60 2.93 8.94
C TYR A 93 -15.88 4.41 9.30
N ALA A 94 -17.02 4.95 8.89
CA ALA A 94 -17.39 6.38 8.96
C ALA A 94 -16.50 7.27 8.07
N TYR A 95 -16.11 6.74 6.92
CA TYR A 95 -15.23 7.40 5.96
C TYR A 95 -16.03 8.19 4.90
N ASN A 96 -16.91 9.10 5.33
CA ASN A 96 -17.62 9.99 4.39
C ASN A 96 -16.73 11.12 3.83
N ASP A 97 -15.57 11.37 4.42
CA ASP A 97 -14.61 12.43 4.02
C ASP A 97 -13.63 12.00 2.91
N TYR A 98 -13.84 10.85 2.29
CA TYR A 98 -12.84 10.20 1.44
C TYR A 98 -13.28 10.29 0.00
N PRO A 99 -12.50 10.98 -0.83
CA PRO A 99 -12.87 11.15 -2.21
C PRO A 99 -12.50 9.86 -2.97
N PHE A 100 -13.55 9.18 -3.44
CA PHE A 100 -13.45 8.06 -4.36
C PHE A 100 -13.67 8.59 -5.77
N PHE A 101 -12.72 8.30 -6.66
CA PHE A 101 -12.77 8.74 -8.03
C PHE A 101 -12.99 7.56 -8.97
N PRO A 102 -13.71 7.75 -10.08
CA PRO A 102 -13.85 6.72 -11.09
C PRO A 102 -12.50 6.37 -11.74
N VAL A 103 -11.68 7.39 -12.03
CA VAL A 103 -10.41 7.26 -12.74
C VAL A 103 -9.30 8.09 -12.06
N PRO A 104 -8.02 7.75 -12.26
CA PRO A 104 -6.89 8.46 -11.65
C PRO A 104 -6.81 9.96 -11.99
N GLU A 105 -7.15 10.35 -13.22
CA GLU A 105 -7.09 11.73 -13.70
C GLU A 105 -7.96 12.67 -12.84
N ASP A 106 -9.16 12.21 -12.46
CA ASP A 106 -10.07 12.97 -11.60
C ASP A 106 -9.49 13.17 -10.20
N ALA A 107 -8.80 12.16 -9.66
CA ALA A 107 -8.14 12.25 -8.36
C ALA A 107 -6.98 13.24 -8.40
N VAL A 108 -6.18 13.22 -9.48
CA VAL A 108 -5.09 14.17 -9.69
C VAL A 108 -5.64 15.59 -9.84
N ALA A 109 -6.69 15.78 -10.62
CA ALA A 109 -7.35 17.08 -10.80
C ALA A 109 -7.88 17.63 -9.47
N PHE A 110 -8.52 16.79 -8.65
CA PHE A 110 -8.96 17.16 -7.32
C PHE A 110 -7.79 17.56 -6.41
N LEU A 111 -6.71 16.78 -6.40
CA LEU A 111 -5.54 17.05 -5.57
C LEU A 111 -4.88 18.38 -5.94
N LYS A 112 -4.72 18.65 -7.24
CA LYS A 112 -4.22 19.92 -7.76
C LYS A 112 -5.07 21.11 -7.33
N ALA A 113 -6.39 20.95 -7.29
CA ALA A 113 -7.31 22.02 -6.92
C ALA A 113 -7.36 22.27 -5.40
N LYS A 114 -7.26 21.23 -4.58
CA LYS A 114 -7.43 21.32 -3.12
C LYS A 114 -6.11 21.49 -2.37
N GLU A 115 -5.07 20.76 -2.76
CA GLU A 115 -3.79 20.73 -2.07
C GLU A 115 -2.61 20.68 -3.06
N PRO A 116 -2.44 21.69 -3.93
CA PRO A 116 -1.35 21.71 -4.91
C PRO A 116 0.04 21.65 -4.27
N GLN A 117 0.21 22.16 -3.06
CA GLN A 117 1.46 22.10 -2.30
C GLN A 117 1.94 20.68 -1.99
N SER A 118 1.03 19.69 -2.00
CA SER A 118 1.35 18.29 -1.75
C SER A 118 2.06 17.65 -2.95
N LEU A 119 1.94 18.24 -4.15
CA LEU A 119 2.54 17.77 -5.40
C LEU A 119 3.98 18.27 -5.64
N THR A 120 4.73 18.56 -4.58
CA THR A 120 6.06 19.24 -4.65
C THR A 120 7.27 18.29 -4.73
N GLY A 121 7.05 17.00 -5.00
CA GLY A 121 8.12 15.98 -5.07
C GLY A 121 8.85 15.94 -6.42
N ASP A 122 10.11 15.52 -6.41
CA ASP A 122 10.88 15.24 -7.63
C ASP A 122 10.51 13.87 -8.20
N LEU A 123 9.65 13.90 -9.23
CA LEU A 123 9.18 12.69 -9.91
C LEU A 123 10.29 11.97 -10.68
N GLY A 124 11.42 12.61 -10.98
CA GLY A 124 12.53 11.98 -11.69
C GLY A 124 13.20 10.86 -10.90
N THR A 125 12.97 10.80 -9.59
CA THR A 125 13.48 9.73 -8.70
C THR A 125 12.60 8.48 -8.69
N ILE A 126 11.41 8.54 -9.27
CA ILE A 126 10.40 7.49 -9.23
C ILE A 126 10.63 6.49 -10.36
N LYS A 127 10.81 5.22 -10.02
CA LYS A 127 10.91 4.13 -11.00
C LYS A 127 9.53 3.65 -11.43
N ILE A 128 9.05 4.20 -12.54
CA ILE A 128 7.74 3.85 -13.13
C ILE A 128 7.75 2.40 -13.64
N GLY A 129 6.63 1.68 -13.48
CA GLY A 129 6.45 0.34 -14.01
C GLY A 129 7.14 -0.78 -13.20
N GLU A 130 7.97 -0.43 -12.21
CA GLU A 130 8.56 -1.38 -11.28
C GLU A 130 7.77 -1.40 -9.96
N PRO A 131 7.40 -2.58 -9.43
CA PRO A 131 6.79 -2.69 -8.11
C PRO A 131 7.56 -1.93 -7.03
N ILE A 132 6.86 -1.22 -6.15
CA ILE A 132 7.51 -0.59 -5.01
C ILE A 132 8.15 -1.66 -4.11
N PRO A 133 9.36 -1.42 -3.57
CA PRO A 133 10.04 -2.38 -2.73
C PRO A 133 9.28 -2.55 -1.41
N CYS A 134 8.54 -3.64 -1.32
CA CYS A 134 7.92 -4.09 -0.08
C CYS A 134 9.00 -4.82 0.72
N THR A 135 9.84 -4.06 1.41
CA THR A 135 10.87 -4.65 2.26
C THR A 135 10.20 -5.58 3.26
N ARG A 136 10.49 -6.89 3.16
CA ARG A 136 10.50 -7.77 4.34
C ARG A 136 11.29 -7.03 5.40
N SER A 137 10.62 -6.61 6.46
CA SER A 137 11.25 -5.88 7.55
C SER A 137 12.59 -6.55 7.90
N ARG A 138 13.67 -5.77 7.93
CA ARG A 138 14.95 -6.22 8.49
C ARG A 138 14.65 -6.77 9.89
N ASN A 139 14.82 -8.08 10.06
CA ASN A 139 14.63 -8.91 11.28
C ASN A 139 13.49 -9.92 11.18
N TYR A 140 13.69 -10.96 10.37
CA TYR A 140 13.52 -12.33 10.87
C TYR A 140 14.45 -13.22 10.04
N ARG A 141 15.72 -13.31 10.46
CA ARG A 141 16.40 -14.59 10.33
C ARG A 141 15.58 -15.51 11.23
N THR A 142 14.77 -16.38 10.64
CA THR A 142 14.59 -17.68 11.27
C THR A 142 16.00 -18.25 11.24
N GLU A 143 16.76 -18.09 12.33
CA GLU A 143 17.83 -19.02 12.59
C GLU A 143 17.10 -20.36 12.69
N GLU A 144 17.16 -21.13 11.60
CA GLU A 144 17.09 -22.57 11.68
C GLU A 144 18.20 -22.93 12.67
N VAL A 145 17.80 -23.04 13.94
CA VAL A 145 18.59 -23.78 14.92
C VAL A 145 18.52 -25.20 14.41
N ASP A 146 19.56 -25.60 13.68
CA ASP A 146 19.94 -26.99 13.56
C ASP A 146 20.01 -27.53 14.99
N VAL A 147 18.94 -28.20 15.42
CA VAL A 147 18.97 -29.05 16.58
C VAL A 147 19.79 -30.25 16.14
N GLU A 148 21.12 -30.15 16.30
CA GLU A 148 21.97 -31.32 16.37
C GLU A 148 21.40 -32.19 17.51
N ALA A 149 20.72 -33.26 17.10
CA ALA A 149 20.37 -34.34 17.98
C ALA A 149 21.67 -35.09 18.30
N GLU A 150 22.38 -34.66 19.35
CA GLU A 150 23.35 -35.53 20.01
C GLU A 150 22.57 -36.62 20.76
N GLU A 151 22.67 -37.85 20.26
CA GLU A 151 22.29 -39.04 20.99
C GLU A 151 23.12 -39.14 22.28
N PRO A 152 22.53 -39.40 23.45
CA PRO A 152 23.32 -39.75 24.62
C PRO A 152 23.84 -41.18 24.46
N ASP A 153 25.15 -41.31 24.32
CA ASP A 153 25.88 -42.57 24.49
C ASP A 153 25.46 -43.23 25.80
N ALA A 154 24.80 -44.38 25.70
CA ALA A 154 24.50 -45.24 26.82
C ALA A 154 25.70 -46.16 27.09
N GLU A 155 26.62 -45.70 27.95
CA GLU A 155 27.49 -46.60 28.70
C GLU A 155 26.69 -47.31 29.79
N SER A 156 26.52 -48.64 29.67
CA SER A 156 26.59 -49.65 30.76
C SER A 156 26.35 -51.05 30.21
#